data_AF-A0A916JR25-F1
#
_entry.id   AF-A0A916JR25-F1
#
_cell.length_a   1.000
_cell.length_b   1.000
_cell.length_c   1.000
_cell.angle_alpha   90.00
_cell.angle_beta   90.00
_cell.angle_gamma   90.00
#
_symmetry.space_group_name_H-M   'P 1'
#
loop_
_entity.id
_entity.type
_entity.pdbx_description
1 polymer ?
#
loop_
_entity_poly.entity_id
_entity_poly.type
_entity_poly.pdbx_seq_one_letter_code
_entity_poly.pdbx_strand_id
1 'polypeptide(L)'
;MHMLVRTLWHFFFVGTRGPRLRLEAVSRSRFRVWPTDLDALRHMNNGKYLSIMDVARFDLIQRTGVLRTFKQEGWYPVVVGQTISYRKSLNPWQRFWIESRILGFDDQAVYVEQRFVRPDAQRRPEVHARAIVRARILRRTGGVVRVDELIEKVGADRSDFHVPDEILAWAGATRLPSTREDATSIW
;
A
#
# COMPACT_ATOMS: atom_id res chain seq x y z
N MET A 1 -10.45 2.55 18.45
CA MET A 1 -9.63 3.79 18.50
C MET A 1 -9.14 4.13 17.09
N HIS A 2 -9.28 5.40 16.70
CA HIS A 2 -9.12 5.88 15.33
C HIS A 2 -7.65 5.81 14.87
N MET A 3 -7.39 5.38 13.62
CA MET A 3 -6.03 5.25 13.07
C MET A 3 -5.28 6.58 12.93
N LEU A 4 -6.02 7.70 12.91
CA LEU A 4 -5.48 9.05 12.67
C LEU A 4 -4.28 9.39 13.55
N VAL A 5 -4.32 9.08 14.86
CA VAL A 5 -3.20 9.41 15.76
C VAL A 5 -1.92 8.68 15.34
N ARG A 6 -2.01 7.38 15.03
CA ARG A 6 -0.87 6.60 14.54
C ARG A 6 -0.39 7.11 13.18
N THR A 7 -1.32 7.37 12.27
CA THR A 7 -1.02 7.86 10.93
C THR A 7 -0.28 9.19 10.99
N LEU A 8 -0.79 10.17 11.74
CA LEU A 8 -0.16 11.48 11.91
C LEU A 8 1.22 11.35 12.59
N TRP A 9 1.35 10.51 13.62
CA TRP A 9 2.64 10.27 14.26
C TRP A 9 3.69 9.72 13.28
N HIS A 10 3.32 8.68 12.52
CA HIS A 10 4.22 8.11 11.52
C HIS A 10 4.58 9.10 10.43
N PHE A 11 3.59 9.84 9.95
CA PHE A 11 3.72 10.85 8.91
C PHE A 11 4.71 11.95 9.29
N PHE A 12 4.60 12.51 10.49
CA PHE A 12 5.42 13.66 10.89
C PHE A 12 6.79 13.25 11.46
N PHE A 13 6.90 12.08 12.10
CA PHE A 13 8.07 11.75 12.90
C PHE A 13 8.85 10.50 12.43
N VAL A 14 8.28 9.61 11.63
CA VAL A 14 8.95 8.35 11.25
C VAL A 14 9.29 8.30 9.77
N GLY A 15 8.32 8.60 8.89
CA GLY A 15 8.49 8.51 7.44
C GLY A 15 9.55 9.47 6.88
N THR A 16 9.64 10.68 7.44
CA THR A 16 10.53 11.76 6.99
C THR A 16 12.01 11.56 7.36
N ARG A 17 12.32 10.62 8.26
CA ARG A 17 13.68 10.39 8.76
C ARG A 17 14.45 9.31 7.98
N GLY A 18 13.80 8.60 7.07
CA GLY A 18 14.46 7.58 6.25
C GLY A 18 15.21 8.18 5.05
N PRO A 19 16.25 7.50 4.53
CA PRO A 19 16.91 7.93 3.30
C PRO A 19 15.95 7.87 2.12
N ARG A 20 16.20 8.73 1.11
CA ARG A 20 15.49 8.67 -0.19
C ARG A 20 15.67 7.30 -0.82
N LEU A 21 14.65 6.85 -1.53
CA LEU A 21 14.58 5.56 -2.18
C LEU A 21 14.43 5.75 -3.69
N ARG A 22 15.01 4.83 -4.45
CA ARG A 22 14.67 4.66 -5.87
C ARG A 22 13.27 4.00 -5.97
N LEU A 23 12.59 4.11 -7.10
CA LEU A 23 11.19 3.69 -7.25
C LEU A 23 10.99 2.17 -7.11
N GLU A 24 11.97 1.40 -7.58
CA GLU A 24 12.05 -0.06 -7.52
C GLU A 24 12.49 -0.59 -6.14
N ALA A 25 12.97 0.29 -5.25
CA ALA A 25 13.47 -0.11 -3.95
C ALA A 25 12.35 -0.50 -2.97
N VAL A 26 12.68 -1.38 -2.03
CA VAL A 26 11.76 -1.80 -0.96
C VAL A 26 11.83 -0.79 0.19
N SER A 27 10.71 -0.13 0.49
CA SER A 27 10.57 0.66 1.70
C SER A 27 10.29 -0.24 2.90
N ARG A 28 10.94 0.05 4.04
CA ARG A 28 10.76 -0.65 5.32
C ARG A 28 10.27 0.32 6.39
N SER A 29 9.04 0.12 6.85
CA SER A 29 8.40 0.95 7.88
C SER A 29 8.19 0.11 9.14
N ARG A 30 8.70 0.56 10.29
CA ARG A 30 8.68 -0.20 11.55
C ARG A 30 7.47 0.14 12.39
N PHE A 31 6.82 -0.86 12.96
CA PHE A 31 5.61 -0.71 13.77
C PHE A 31 5.64 -1.62 15.00
N ARG A 32 4.66 -1.40 15.88
CA ARG A 32 4.36 -2.25 17.03
C ARG A 32 2.85 -2.46 17.09
N VAL A 33 2.43 -3.67 17.46
CA VAL A 33 1.01 -3.97 17.75
C VAL A 33 0.63 -3.29 19.05
N TRP A 34 -0.39 -2.45 19.00
CA TRP A 34 -0.96 -1.80 20.18
C TRP A 34 -2.27 -2.46 20.60
N PRO A 35 -2.72 -2.32 21.86
CA PRO A 35 -4.00 -2.89 22.32
C PRO A 35 -5.19 -2.50 21.43
N THR A 36 -5.13 -1.32 20.81
CA THR A 36 -6.19 -0.81 19.93
C THR A 36 -6.18 -1.39 18.51
N ASP A 37 -5.20 -2.24 18.21
CA ASP A 37 -5.15 -2.99 16.96
C ASP A 37 -5.81 -4.36 17.10
N LEU A 38 -6.15 -4.77 18.32
CA LEU A 38 -6.67 -6.10 18.61
C LEU A 38 -8.18 -6.17 18.41
N ASP A 39 -8.66 -7.36 18.07
CA ASP A 39 -10.07 -7.70 18.15
C ASP A 39 -10.40 -8.47 19.45
N ALA A 40 -11.64 -8.96 19.56
CA ALA A 40 -12.12 -9.72 20.72
C ALA A 40 -11.33 -11.02 20.96
N LEU A 41 -10.68 -11.58 19.93
CA LEU A 41 -9.86 -12.78 20.03
C LEU A 41 -8.40 -12.46 20.43
N ARG A 42 -8.12 -11.19 20.78
CA ARG A 42 -6.84 -10.69 21.28
C ARG A 42 -5.67 -10.84 20.31
N HIS A 43 -5.95 -10.99 19.01
CA HIS A 43 -4.96 -10.87 17.95
C HIS A 43 -5.21 -9.62 17.11
N MET A 44 -4.23 -9.22 16.31
CA MET A 44 -4.40 -8.06 15.43
C MET A 44 -5.60 -8.27 14.50
N ASN A 45 -6.52 -7.32 14.53
CA ASN A 45 -7.71 -7.32 13.70
C ASN A 45 -7.34 -7.28 12.22
N ASN A 46 -8.02 -8.08 11.40
CA ASN A 46 -7.73 -8.20 9.97
C ASN A 46 -7.77 -6.84 9.23
N GLY A 47 -8.75 -5.98 9.52
CA GLY A 47 -8.84 -4.63 8.93
C GLY A 47 -7.68 -3.70 9.33
N LYS A 48 -7.03 -3.95 10.48
CA LYS A 48 -5.84 -3.18 10.90
C LYS A 48 -4.63 -3.49 10.05
N TYR A 49 -4.50 -4.67 9.45
CA TYR A 49 -3.40 -4.95 8.53
C TYR A 49 -3.42 -3.96 7.35
N LEU A 50 -4.57 -3.83 6.68
CA LEU A 50 -4.75 -2.91 5.56
C LEU A 50 -4.58 -1.44 5.98
N SER A 51 -5.11 -1.09 7.15
CA SER A 51 -4.98 0.28 7.68
C SER A 51 -3.51 0.67 7.95
N ILE A 52 -2.70 -0.25 8.49
CA ILE A 52 -1.27 0.02 8.76
C ILE A 52 -0.47 -0.03 7.45
N MET A 53 -0.87 -0.88 6.49
CA MET A 53 -0.32 -0.90 5.14
C MET A 53 -0.45 0.45 4.43
N ASP A 54 -1.55 1.18 4.60
CA ASP A 54 -1.68 2.52 4.02
C ASP A 54 -0.69 3.52 4.60
N VAL A 55 -0.41 3.44 5.91
CA VAL A 55 0.63 4.26 6.55
C VAL A 55 2.00 3.91 5.98
N ALA A 56 2.33 2.61 5.83
CA ALA A 56 3.59 2.19 5.24
C ALA A 56 3.72 2.56 3.75
N ARG A 57 2.62 2.56 3.00
CA ARG A 57 2.59 2.97 1.59
C ARG A 57 2.87 4.46 1.46
N PHE A 58 2.37 5.26 2.41
CA PHE A 58 2.71 6.68 2.46
C PHE A 58 4.22 6.90 2.62
N ASP A 59 4.89 6.13 3.49
CA ASP A 59 6.35 6.19 3.64
C ASP A 59 7.07 5.86 2.30
N LEU A 60 6.59 4.86 1.55
CA LEU A 60 7.11 4.54 0.22
C LEU A 60 6.96 5.73 -0.74
N ILE A 61 5.76 6.30 -0.85
CA ILE A 61 5.46 7.43 -1.75
C ILE A 61 6.26 8.68 -1.38
N GLN A 62 6.46 8.93 -0.08
CA GLN A 62 7.25 10.04 0.41
C GLN A 62 8.75 9.86 0.10
N ARG A 63 9.31 8.69 0.42
CA ARG A 63 10.75 8.44 0.29
C ARG A 63 11.22 8.27 -1.15
N THR A 64 10.33 7.87 -2.05
CA THR A 64 10.58 7.83 -3.51
C THR A 64 10.43 9.19 -4.19
N GLY A 65 9.97 10.23 -3.48
CA GLY A 65 9.74 11.55 -4.06
C GLY A 65 8.43 11.71 -4.82
N VAL A 66 7.69 10.62 -5.08
CA VAL A 66 6.38 10.63 -5.76
C VAL A 66 5.38 11.56 -5.08
N LEU A 67 5.44 11.68 -3.74
CA LEU A 67 4.58 12.62 -3.00
C LEU A 67 4.74 14.06 -3.48
N ARG A 68 5.95 14.48 -3.88
CA ARG A 68 6.21 15.83 -4.38
C ARG A 68 5.49 16.06 -5.70
N THR A 69 5.62 15.13 -6.63
CA THR A 69 4.90 15.14 -7.92
C THR A 69 3.39 15.20 -7.69
N PHE A 70 2.86 14.36 -6.82
CA PHE A 70 1.42 14.34 -6.52
C PHE A 70 0.94 15.67 -5.96
N LYS A 71 1.71 16.31 -5.08
CA LYS A 71 1.36 17.64 -4.55
C LYS A 71 1.40 18.73 -5.62
N GLN A 72 2.43 18.73 -6.46
CA GLN A 72 2.61 19.74 -7.52
C GLN A 72 1.50 19.64 -8.58
N GLU A 73 1.13 18.42 -8.96
CA GLU A 73 0.14 18.16 -10.02
C GLU A 73 -1.30 18.07 -9.48
N GLY A 74 -1.49 18.17 -8.16
CA GLY A 74 -2.80 18.01 -7.53
C GLY A 74 -3.38 16.60 -7.70
N TRP A 75 -2.53 15.58 -7.70
CA TRP A 75 -2.92 14.17 -7.82
C TRP A 75 -3.05 13.48 -6.48
N TYR A 76 -3.84 12.41 -6.44
CA TYR A 76 -3.96 11.56 -5.26
C TYR A 76 -4.28 10.10 -5.67
N PRO A 77 -3.74 9.12 -4.93
CA PRO A 77 -4.03 7.71 -5.17
C PRO A 77 -5.37 7.31 -4.54
N VAL A 78 -6.10 6.43 -5.21
CA VAL A 78 -7.29 5.77 -4.71
C VAL A 78 -7.13 4.27 -4.91
N VAL A 79 -7.25 3.50 -3.82
CA VAL A 79 -7.27 2.04 -3.89
C VAL A 79 -8.57 1.60 -4.53
N VAL A 80 -8.48 0.86 -5.64
CA VAL A 80 -9.64 0.33 -6.38
C VAL A 80 -9.78 -1.17 -6.24
N GLY A 81 -8.79 -1.82 -5.65
CA GLY A 81 -8.82 -3.25 -5.34
C GLY A 81 -7.62 -3.61 -4.47
N GLN A 82 -7.82 -4.52 -3.53
CA GLN A 82 -6.74 -5.09 -2.75
C GLN A 82 -7.09 -6.51 -2.33
N THR A 83 -6.09 -7.38 -2.30
CA THR A 83 -6.20 -8.73 -1.76
C THR A 83 -5.13 -8.92 -0.71
N ILE A 84 -5.44 -9.68 0.34
CA ILE A 84 -4.55 -9.94 1.45
C ILE A 84 -4.64 -11.40 1.88
N SER A 85 -3.48 -12.00 2.11
CA SER A 85 -3.35 -13.36 2.65
C SER A 85 -2.65 -13.30 4.00
N TYR A 86 -3.17 -14.03 4.97
CA TYR A 86 -2.64 -14.12 6.34
C TYR A 86 -2.00 -15.48 6.56
N ARG A 87 -0.76 -15.48 7.05
CA ARG A 87 -0.01 -16.70 7.40
C ARG A 87 0.10 -16.88 8.90
N LYS A 88 0.37 -15.81 9.65
CA LYS A 88 0.52 -15.83 11.12
C LYS A 88 -0.03 -14.56 11.75
N SER A 89 -0.76 -14.72 12.86
CA SER A 89 -1.26 -13.60 13.65
C SER A 89 -0.12 -12.82 14.30
N LEU A 90 -0.35 -11.53 14.49
CA LEU A 90 0.48 -10.66 15.31
C LEU A 90 -0.21 -10.42 16.65
N ASN A 91 0.53 -10.68 17.72
CA ASN A 91 0.07 -10.60 19.10
C ASN A 91 0.43 -9.23 19.73
N PRO A 92 -0.20 -8.87 20.85
CA PRO A 92 0.01 -7.57 21.49
C PRO A 92 1.50 -7.27 21.74
N TRP A 93 1.90 -6.01 21.56
CA TRP A 93 3.26 -5.50 21.82
C TRP A 93 4.37 -6.01 20.90
N GLN A 94 4.06 -6.95 20.01
CA GLN A 94 5.04 -7.44 19.03
C GLN A 94 5.47 -6.31 18.10
N ARG A 95 6.79 -6.18 17.92
CA ARG A 95 7.38 -5.33 16.89
C ARG A 95 7.41 -6.07 15.56
N PHE A 96 7.17 -5.35 14.48
CA PHE A 96 7.23 -5.86 13.11
C PHE A 96 7.62 -4.71 12.17
N TRP A 97 7.87 -5.00 10.91
CA TRP A 97 7.95 -3.99 9.86
C TRP A 97 7.09 -4.38 8.67
N ILE A 98 6.73 -3.36 7.89
CA ILE A 98 6.10 -3.56 6.60
C ILE A 98 7.14 -3.28 5.53
N GLU A 99 7.31 -4.24 4.63
CA GLU A 99 8.03 -4.06 3.38
C GLU A 99 7.04 -3.64 2.31
N SER A 100 7.29 -2.53 1.61
CA SER A 100 6.42 -2.02 0.54
C SER A 100 7.25 -1.78 -0.72
N ARG A 101 6.79 -2.26 -1.87
CA ARG A 101 7.42 -2.00 -3.17
C ARG A 101 6.38 -1.80 -4.27
N ILE A 102 6.71 -0.98 -5.26
CA ILE A 102 5.94 -0.89 -6.49
C ILE A 102 6.26 -2.15 -7.30
N LEU A 103 5.22 -2.90 -7.69
CA LEU A 103 5.38 -4.05 -8.59
C LEU A 103 5.42 -3.58 -10.05
N GLY A 104 4.55 -2.64 -10.39
CA GLY A 104 4.46 -2.07 -11.72
C GLY A 104 3.10 -1.52 -12.03
N PHE A 105 2.75 -1.56 -13.31
CA PHE A 105 1.61 -0.82 -13.84
C PHE A 105 0.87 -1.66 -14.88
N ASP A 106 -0.46 -1.55 -14.92
CA ASP A 106 -1.25 -1.92 -16.10
C ASP A 106 -1.55 -0.65 -16.92
N ASP A 107 -2.61 -0.64 -17.74
CA ASP A 107 -3.01 0.53 -18.53
C ASP A 107 -3.70 1.63 -17.69
N GLN A 108 -4.14 1.31 -16.47
CA GLN A 108 -5.06 2.13 -15.69
C GLN A 108 -4.65 2.35 -14.23
N ALA A 109 -3.75 1.54 -13.70
CA ALA A 109 -3.47 1.43 -12.28
C ALA A 109 -2.00 1.07 -11.98
N VAL A 110 -1.58 1.45 -10.79
CA VAL A 110 -0.32 1.08 -10.16
C VAL A 110 -0.56 -0.08 -9.22
N TYR A 111 0.39 -1.02 -9.18
CA TYR A 111 0.38 -2.17 -8.28
C TYR A 111 1.47 -2.02 -7.23
N VAL A 112 1.10 -2.21 -5.96
CA VAL A 112 2.02 -2.19 -4.82
C VAL A 112 1.89 -3.50 -4.06
N GLU A 113 3.02 -4.14 -3.80
CA GLU A 113 3.09 -5.29 -2.91
C GLU A 113 3.54 -4.85 -1.53
N GLN A 114 2.86 -5.38 -0.50
CA GLN A 114 3.23 -5.16 0.88
C GLN A 114 3.27 -6.43 1.68
N ARG A 115 4.26 -6.54 2.57
CA ARG A 115 4.45 -7.70 3.45
C ARG A 115 4.62 -7.25 4.89
N PHE A 116 3.84 -7.85 5.80
CA PHE A 116 4.12 -7.80 7.22
C PHE A 116 5.22 -8.80 7.53
N VAL A 117 6.31 -8.33 8.13
CA VAL A 117 7.50 -9.13 8.39
C VAL A 117 7.94 -8.97 9.84
N ARG A 118 8.32 -10.09 10.46
CA ARG A 118 8.86 -10.14 11.83
C ARG A 118 9.98 -11.20 11.87
N PRO A 119 11.01 -11.05 12.74
CA PRO A 119 11.98 -12.11 12.95
C PRO A 119 11.32 -13.37 13.53
N ASP A 120 11.70 -14.53 12.98
CA ASP A 120 11.46 -15.84 13.59
C ASP A 120 12.38 -16.06 14.82
N ALA A 121 12.35 -17.25 15.41
CA ALA A 121 13.17 -17.61 16.56
C ALA A 121 14.68 -17.55 16.25
N GLN A 122 15.07 -17.76 14.99
CA GLN A 122 16.44 -17.67 14.48
C GLN A 122 16.80 -16.26 13.98
N ARG A 123 15.96 -15.25 14.24
CA ARG A 123 16.11 -13.85 13.82
C ARG A 123 16.08 -13.64 12.30
N ARG A 124 15.54 -14.59 11.54
CA ARG A 124 15.36 -14.46 10.08
C ARG A 124 14.06 -13.72 9.78
N PRO A 125 14.03 -12.82 8.77
CA PRO A 125 12.80 -12.19 8.32
C PRO A 125 11.73 -13.23 7.91
N GLU A 126 10.59 -13.23 8.59
CA GLU A 126 9.48 -14.14 8.32
C GLU A 126 8.22 -13.35 7.95
N VAL A 127 7.54 -13.77 6.87
CA VAL A 127 6.29 -13.15 6.41
C VAL A 127 5.10 -13.62 7.26
N HIS A 128 4.34 -12.67 7.78
CA HIS A 128 3.12 -12.88 8.54
C HIS A 128 1.85 -12.66 7.71
N ALA A 129 1.88 -11.66 6.82
CA ALA A 129 0.81 -11.37 5.89
C ALA A 129 1.37 -10.71 4.63
N ARG A 130 0.69 -10.90 3.50
CA ARG A 130 1.04 -10.33 2.20
C ARG A 130 -0.20 -9.72 1.58
N ALA A 131 -0.09 -8.52 1.05
CA ALA A 131 -1.17 -7.89 0.28
C ALA A 131 -0.66 -7.35 -1.05
N ILE A 132 -1.55 -7.41 -2.04
CA ILE A 132 -1.41 -6.73 -3.33
C ILE A 132 -2.46 -5.63 -3.37
N VAL A 133 -2.02 -4.42 -3.73
CA VAL A 133 -2.87 -3.24 -3.79
C VAL A 133 -2.83 -2.68 -5.20
N ARG A 134 -4.02 -2.53 -5.78
CA ARG A 134 -4.26 -1.88 -7.07
C ARG A 134 -4.82 -0.48 -6.83
N ALA A 135 -4.10 0.53 -7.28
CA ALA A 135 -4.47 1.92 -7.07
C ALA A 135 -4.55 2.70 -8.39
N ARG A 136 -5.58 3.51 -8.56
CA ARG A 136 -5.68 4.51 -9.63
C ARG A 136 -5.23 5.86 -9.11
N ILE A 137 -4.65 6.67 -9.98
CA ILE A 137 -4.28 8.05 -9.66
C ILE A 137 -5.34 8.98 -10.23
N LEU A 138 -5.90 9.84 -9.39
CA LEU A 138 -6.95 10.80 -9.75
C LEU A 138 -6.43 12.24 -9.63
N ARG A 139 -7.07 13.14 -10.36
CA ARG A 139 -6.83 14.59 -10.27
C ARG A 139 -7.85 15.22 -9.33
N ARG A 140 -7.42 16.20 -8.53
CA ARG A 140 -8.35 17.02 -7.73
C ARG A 140 -9.33 17.82 -8.58
N THR A 141 -8.94 18.19 -9.80
CA THR A 141 -9.80 18.86 -10.78
C THR A 141 -10.82 17.92 -11.44
N GLY A 142 -10.80 16.63 -11.11
CA GLY A 142 -11.64 15.61 -11.71
C GLY A 142 -10.92 14.83 -12.81
N GLY A 143 -11.28 13.56 -12.94
CA GLY A 143 -10.70 12.64 -13.93
C GLY A 143 -9.54 11.79 -13.39
N VAL A 144 -9.08 10.89 -14.26
CA VAL A 144 -8.06 9.88 -13.97
C VAL A 144 -6.76 10.29 -14.67
N VAL A 145 -5.61 10.10 -14.01
CA VAL A 145 -4.29 10.28 -14.60
C VAL A 145 -3.93 9.04 -15.40
N ARG A 146 -3.46 9.21 -16.64
CA ARG A 146 -2.99 8.09 -17.46
C ARG A 146 -1.71 7.51 -16.88
N VAL A 147 -1.51 6.20 -16.99
CA VAL A 147 -0.30 5.54 -16.48
C VAL A 147 0.96 6.06 -17.17
N ASP A 148 0.93 6.30 -18.49
CA ASP A 148 2.10 6.81 -19.22
C ASP A 148 2.53 8.19 -18.70
N GLU A 149 1.55 9.07 -18.48
CA GLU A 149 1.79 10.41 -17.91
C GLU A 149 2.34 10.31 -16.48
N LEU A 150 1.83 9.37 -15.68
CA LEU A 150 2.36 9.12 -14.35
C LEU A 150 3.83 8.70 -14.42
N ILE A 151 4.15 7.70 -15.25
CA ILE A 151 5.51 7.13 -15.42
C ILE A 151 6.48 8.23 -15.83
N GLU A 152 6.11 9.04 -16.83
CA GLU A 152 6.91 10.18 -17.30
C GLU A 152 7.17 11.18 -16.18
N LYS A 153 6.11 11.59 -15.45
CA LYS A 153 6.20 12.61 -14.39
C LYS A 153 6.97 12.16 -13.15
N VAL A 154 6.95 10.86 -12.83
CA VAL A 154 7.74 10.33 -11.72
C VAL A 154 9.16 9.92 -12.14
N GLY A 155 9.47 9.96 -13.45
CA GLY A 155 10.76 9.53 -13.99
C GLY A 155 11.01 8.03 -13.82
N ALA A 156 9.95 7.22 -13.95
CA ALA A 156 10.06 5.77 -13.90
C ALA A 156 10.43 5.21 -15.28
N ASP A 157 11.25 4.16 -15.32
CA ASP A 157 11.36 3.30 -16.49
C ASP A 157 10.38 2.13 -16.32
N ARG A 158 9.47 1.93 -17.28
CA ARG A 158 8.48 0.84 -17.21
C ARG A 158 9.13 -0.54 -17.16
N SER A 159 10.31 -0.70 -17.76
CA SER A 159 11.03 -1.98 -17.85
C SER A 159 11.59 -2.46 -16.50
N ASP A 160 11.78 -1.55 -15.54
CA ASP A 160 12.20 -1.88 -14.18
C ASP A 160 11.07 -2.54 -13.36
N PHE A 161 9.84 -2.56 -13.89
CA PHE A 161 8.66 -3.02 -13.18
C PHE A 161 7.94 -4.12 -13.94
N HIS A 162 7.50 -5.14 -13.20
CA HIS A 162 6.75 -6.25 -13.74
C HIS A 162 5.63 -6.65 -12.78
N VAL A 163 4.40 -6.65 -13.28
CA VAL A 163 3.24 -7.18 -12.58
C VAL A 163 3.03 -8.62 -13.07
N PRO A 164 3.14 -9.63 -12.19
CA PRO A 164 2.85 -11.02 -12.54
C PRO A 164 1.47 -11.21 -13.14
N ASP A 165 1.34 -12.10 -14.13
CA ASP A 165 0.09 -12.36 -14.85
C ASP A 165 -1.06 -12.78 -13.94
N GLU A 166 -0.77 -13.55 -12.89
CA GLU A 166 -1.73 -13.94 -11.86
C GLU A 166 -2.35 -12.74 -11.12
N ILE A 167 -1.57 -11.66 -10.92
CA ILE A 167 -2.05 -10.42 -10.31
C ILE A 167 -2.90 -9.63 -11.30
N LEU A 168 -2.53 -9.60 -12.58
CA LEU A 168 -3.33 -8.98 -13.63
C LEU A 168 -4.67 -9.70 -13.82
N ALA A 169 -4.66 -11.04 -13.80
CA ALA A 169 -5.85 -11.87 -13.88
C ALA A 169 -6.78 -11.62 -12.67
N TRP A 170 -6.23 -11.57 -11.46
CA TRP A 170 -6.99 -11.19 -10.26
C TRP A 170 -7.61 -9.79 -10.41
N ALA A 171 -6.83 -8.81 -10.86
CA ALA A 171 -7.32 -7.44 -11.03
C ALA A 171 -8.45 -7.32 -12.05
N GLY A 172 -8.39 -8.11 -13.13
CA GLY A 172 -9.48 -8.22 -14.11
C GLY A 172 -10.72 -8.88 -13.50
N ALA A 173 -10.55 -9.99 -12.80
CA ALA A 173 -11.64 -10.78 -12.23
C ALA A 173 -12.40 -10.05 -11.11
N THR A 174 -11.73 -9.21 -10.32
CA THR A 174 -12.37 -8.48 -9.20
C THR A 174 -12.75 -7.04 -9.53
N ARG A 175 -12.74 -6.67 -10.82
CA ARG A 175 -13.04 -5.32 -11.26
C ARG A 175 -14.52 -5.00 -11.06
N LEU A 176 -14.81 -3.93 -10.34
CA LEU A 176 -16.17 -3.37 -10.27
C LEU A 176 -16.46 -2.46 -11.47
N PRO A 177 -17.76 -2.29 -11.83
CA PRO A 177 -18.19 -1.31 -12.82
C PRO A 177 -17.66 0.09 -12.53
N SER A 178 -17.60 0.92 -13.58
CA SER A 178 -17.25 2.33 -13.44
C SER A 178 -18.25 3.05 -12.54
N THR A 179 -17.85 4.10 -11.83
CA THR A 179 -18.79 4.94 -11.04
C THR A 179 -19.81 5.70 -11.89
N ARG A 180 -19.72 5.60 -13.23
CA ARG A 180 -20.68 6.15 -14.20
C ARG A 180 -21.66 5.10 -14.72
N GLU A 181 -21.41 3.83 -14.43
CA GLU A 181 -22.26 2.71 -14.82
C GLU A 181 -23.20 2.38 -13.65
N ASP A 182 -24.36 1.81 -13.96
CA ASP A 182 -25.26 1.29 -12.94
C ASP A 182 -24.61 0.08 -12.24
N ALA A 183 -24.72 0.05 -10.92
CA ALA A 183 -24.17 -0.99 -10.05
C ALA A 183 -25.12 -1.22 -8.86
N THR A 184 -26.43 -1.28 -9.14
CA THR A 184 -27.47 -1.50 -8.15
C THR A 184 -27.22 -2.81 -7.38
N SER A 185 -27.30 -2.74 -6.04
CA SER A 185 -27.19 -3.92 -5.16
C SER A 185 -28.49 -4.71 -5.21
N ILE A 186 -28.44 -5.90 -5.81
CA ILE A 186 -29.62 -6.77 -6.04
C ILE A 186 -29.57 -8.09 -5.26
N TRP A 187 -28.64 -8.21 -4.30
CA TRP A 187 -28.56 -9.34 -3.39
C TRP A 187 -29.25 -9.03 -2.06
#